data_AF-A0A934SEC1-F1
#
_entry.id   AF-A0A934SEC1-F1
#
_cell.length_a   1.000
_cell.length_b   1.000
_cell.length_c   1.000
_cell.angle_alpha   90.00
_cell.angle_beta   90.00
_cell.angle_gamma   90.00
#
_symmetry.space_group_name_H-M   'P 1'
#
loop_
_entity.id
_entity.type
_entity.pdbx_description
1 polymer ?
#
loop_
_entity_poly.entity_id
_entity_poly.type
_entity_poly.pdbx_seq_one_letter_code
_entity_poly.pdbx_strand_id
1 'polypeptide(L)' 'MNAPIVHRGVEIVRLDVPSTPFVWFNDETEGHGEANTVEEAIAQINAHLDEQGAP' A
#
# COMPACT_ATOMS: atom_id res chain seq x y z
N MET A 1 -13.83 -0.83 13.04
CA MET A 1 -13.59 -1.18 11.62
C MET A 1 -12.68 -0.11 11.07
N ASN A 2 -11.38 -0.39 10.93
CA ASN A 2 -10.52 0.51 10.16
C ASN A 2 -10.98 0.41 8.70
N ALA A 3 -11.39 1.53 8.11
CA ALA A 3 -11.67 1.58 6.68
C ALA A 3 -10.35 1.34 5.91
N PRO A 4 -10.38 0.59 4.79
CA PRO A 4 -9.21 0.47 3.92
C PRO A 4 -8.83 1.86 3.40
N ILE A 5 -7.52 2.15 3.41
CA ILE A 5 -6.99 3.42 2.91
C ILE A 5 -6.63 3.20 1.45
N VAL A 6 -7.22 3.98 0.53
CA VAL A 6 -6.92 3.88 -0.89
C VAL A 6 -6.02 5.03 -1.31
N HIS A 7 -4.87 4.72 -1.93
CA HIS A 7 -3.91 5.70 -2.44
C HIS A 7 -3.54 5.40 -3.89
N ARG A 8 -3.77 6.35 -4.81
CA ARG A 8 -3.55 6.19 -6.27
C ARG A 8 -4.13 4.88 -6.85
N GLY A 9 -5.31 4.45 -6.36
CA GLY A 9 -5.96 3.22 -6.80
C GLY A 9 -5.45 1.93 -6.12
N VAL A 10 -4.43 2.04 -5.28
CA VAL A 10 -3.86 0.93 -4.50
C VAL A 10 -4.51 0.88 -3.13
N GLU A 11 -4.99 -0.31 -2.73
CA GLU A 11 -5.57 -0.52 -1.41
C GLU A 11 -4.48 -0.78 -0.37
N ILE A 12 -4.53 -0.05 0.74
CA ILE A 12 -3.71 -0.25 1.94
C ILE A 12 -4.62 -0.81 3.03
N VAL A 13 -4.33 -2.04 3.43
CA VAL A 13 -5.09 -2.80 4.41
C VAL A 13 -4.27 -2.93 5.68
N ARG A 14 -4.91 -2.69 6.82
CA ARG A 14 -4.34 -3.03 8.13
C ARG A 14 -4.99 -4.31 8.61
N LEU A 15 -4.18 -5.33 8.88
CA LEU A 15 -4.67 -6.55 9.50
C LEU A 15 -5.04 -6.25 10.96
N ASP A 16 -6.19 -6.76 11.43
CA ASP A 16 -6.76 -6.50 12.77
C ASP A 16 -6.00 -7.24 13.90
N VAL A 17 -4.74 -7.59 13.61
CA VAL A 17 -3.85 -8.33 14.49
C VAL A 17 -2.83 -7.36 15.08
N PRO A 18 -2.67 -7.34 16.41
CA PRO A 18 -1.65 -6.50 17.06
C PRO A 18 -0.26 -6.75 16.46
N SER A 19 0.50 -5.68 16.26
CA SER A 19 1.87 -5.72 15.70
C SER A 19 1.99 -6.21 14.25
N THR A 20 0.89 -6.27 13.49
CA THR A 20 0.96 -6.64 12.08
C THR A 20 1.16 -5.39 11.21
N PRO A 21 2.08 -5.43 10.23
CA PRO A 21 2.29 -4.31 9.31
C PRO A 21 1.04 -4.00 8.48
N PHE A 22 0.98 -2.78 7.96
CA PHE A 22 0.12 -2.43 6.85
C PHE A 22 0.60 -3.16 5.60
N VAL A 23 -0.34 -3.67 4.82
CA VAL A 23 -0.07 -4.35 3.56
C VAL A 23 -0.77 -3.57 2.46
N TRP A 24 -0.11 -3.41 1.33
CA TRP A 24 -0.74 -2.84 0.16
C TRP A 24 -0.61 -3.76 -1.05
N PHE A 25 -1.61 -3.69 -1.92
CA PHE A 25 -1.68 -4.47 -3.14
C PHE A 25 -2.19 -3.62 -4.30
N ASN A 26 -1.50 -3.72 -5.43
CA ASN A 26 -1.84 -3.06 -6.68
C ASN A 26 -2.20 -4.13 -7.73
N ASP A 27 -3.51 -4.30 -7.97
CA ASP A 27 -4.05 -5.21 -8.99
C ASP A 27 -3.60 -4.86 -10.40
N GLU A 28 -3.37 -3.59 -10.73
CA GLU A 28 -3.06 -3.16 -12.09
C GLU A 28 -1.67 -3.59 -12.55
N THR A 29 -0.74 -3.70 -11.60
CA THR A 29 0.67 -3.98 -11.88
C THR A 29 1.19 -5.22 -11.16
N GLU A 30 0.30 -5.99 -10.53
CA GLU A 30 0.64 -7.09 -9.59
C GLU A 30 1.66 -6.68 -8.51
N GLY A 31 1.64 -5.40 -8.10
CA GLY A 31 2.56 -4.84 -7.12
C GLY A 31 2.10 -5.10 -5.69
N HIS A 32 3.01 -5.38 -4.77
CA HIS A 32 2.65 -5.55 -3.36
C HIS A 32 3.78 -5.13 -2.43
N GLY A 33 3.43 -4.79 -1.19
CA GLY A 33 4.41 -4.46 -0.16
C GLY A 33 3.84 -4.44 1.25
N GLU A 34 4.76 -4.45 2.21
CA GLU A 34 4.46 -4.40 3.65
C GLU A 34 5.20 -3.22 4.29
N ALA A 35 4.52 -2.53 5.22
CA ALA A 35 5.01 -1.32 5.86
C ALA A 35 4.53 -1.22 7.31
N ASN A 36 5.31 -0.63 8.21
CA ASN A 36 4.89 -0.51 9.62
C ASN A 36 3.94 0.67 9.83
N THR A 37 3.95 1.65 8.92
CA THR A 37 3.03 2.79 8.91
C THR A 37 2.37 2.99 7.55
N VAL A 38 1.25 3.73 7.55
CA VAL A 38 0.58 4.14 6.30
C VAL A 38 1.48 5.02 5.44
N GLU A 39 2.29 5.88 6.06
CA GLU A 39 3.20 6.79 5.35
C GLU A 39 4.31 6.00 4.62
N GLU A 40 4.84 4.96 5.25
CA GLU A 40 5.79 4.03 4.62
C GLU A 40 5.13 3.28 3.46
N ALA A 41 3.89 2.80 3.62
CA ALA A 41 3.14 2.16 2.53
C ALA A 41 2.94 3.12 1.34
N ILE A 42 2.54 4.37 1.61
CA ILE A 42 2.38 5.40 0.58
C ILE A 42 3.71 5.68 -0.13
N ALA A 43 4.81 5.77 0.60
CA ALA A 43 6.14 5.98 0.01
C ALA A 43 6.55 4.82 -0.91
N GLN A 44 6.31 3.57 -0.48
CA GLN A 44 6.55 2.38 -1.31
C GLN A 44 5.68 2.39 -2.58
N ILE A 45 4.39 2.72 -2.46
CA ILE A 45 3.46 2.80 -3.59
C ILE A 45 3.92 3.88 -4.59
N ASN A 46 4.30 5.07 -4.10
CA ASN A 46 4.79 6.13 -4.96
C ASN A 46 6.06 5.71 -5.71
N ALA A 47 7.04 5.15 -5.01
CA ALA A 47 8.27 4.66 -5.64
C ALA A 47 7.97 3.61 -6.71
N HIS A 48 7.10 2.64 -6.40
CA HIS A 48 6.70 1.58 -7.33
C HIS A 48 6.00 2.12 -8.57
N LEU A 49 5.07 3.08 -8.43
CA LEU A 49 4.37 3.68 -9.56
C LEU A 49 5.27 4.58 -10.42
N ASP A 50 6.18 5.32 -9.77
CA ASP A 50 7.14 6.19 -10.44
C ASP A 50 8.17 5.36 -11.24
N GLU A 51 8.60 4.21 -10.73
CA GLU A 51 9.47 3.25 -11.45
C GLU A 51 8.78 2.64 -12.68
N GLN A 52 7.47 2.45 -12.63
CA GLN A 52 6.69 1.94 -13.77
C GLN A 52 6.35 3.01 -14.82
N GLY A 53 6.74 4.27 -14.59
CA GLY A 53 6.45 5.36 -15.51
C GLY A 53 4.95 5.63 -15.65
N ALA A 54 4.14 5.25 -14.65
CA ALA A 54 2.73 5.55 -14.63
C ALA A 54 2.54 7.06 -14.33
N PRO A 55 2.01 7.85 -15.28
CA PRO A 55 1.86 9.30 -15.14
C PRO A 55 0.86 9.73 -14.05
#